data_AF-A0A6I2FEI8-F1
#
_entry.id   AF-A0A6I2FEI8-F1
#
_cell.length_a   1.000
_cell.length_b   1.000
_cell.length_c   1.000
_cell.angle_alpha   90.00
_cell.angle_beta   90.00
_cell.angle_gamma   90.00
#
_symmetry.space_group_name_H-M   'P 1'
#
loop_
_entity.id
_entity.type
_entity.pdbx_description
1 polymer ?
#
loop_
_entity_poly.entity_id
_entity_poly.type
_entity_poly.pdbx_seq_one_letter_code
_entity_poly.pdbx_strand_id
1 'polypeptide(L)'
;MRIIVMCAAGASSTFVAQRLRTAIAADGGSDTARAASLSSLPACLDDADVLLLGPHLSGHAAQLGQDAARRGVRVAVLPEDIFTDRDGHRALAIAAAATAPSTAAATAPTYAATTPTAPTAVPRQRAQERTDR
;
A
#
# COMPACT_ATOMS: atom_id res chain seq x y z
N MET A 1 -19.07 -1.79 1.12
CA MET A 1 -17.70 -1.81 0.58
C MET A 1 -17.52 -3.04 -0.30
N ARG A 2 -16.89 -2.86 -1.46
CA ARG A 2 -16.48 -3.93 -2.37
C ARG A 2 -15.01 -4.25 -2.13
N ILE A 3 -14.75 -5.43 -1.56
CA ILE A 3 -13.42 -5.89 -1.12
C ILE A 3 -12.88 -6.92 -2.11
N ILE A 4 -11.70 -6.64 -2.67
CA ILE A 4 -10.99 -7.55 -3.57
C ILE A 4 -9.76 -8.12 -2.86
N VAL A 5 -9.63 -9.44 -2.83
CA VAL A 5 -8.45 -10.12 -2.27
C VAL A 5 -7.57 -10.65 -3.40
N MET A 6 -6.31 -10.24 -3.45
CA MET A 6 -5.34 -10.70 -4.45
C MET A 6 -4.16 -11.43 -3.79
N CYS A 7 -3.87 -12.62 -4.30
CA CYS A 7 -2.67 -13.39 -3.98
C CYS A 7 -2.02 -13.88 -5.28
N ALA A 8 -0.70 -14.00 -5.30
CA ALA A 8 0.06 -14.50 -6.46
C ALA A 8 -0.40 -15.90 -6.93
N ALA A 9 -0.88 -16.75 -6.01
CA ALA A 9 -1.22 -18.15 -6.29
C ALA A 9 -2.73 -18.46 -6.49
N GLY A 10 -3.63 -17.49 -6.32
CA GLY A 10 -5.08 -17.64 -6.59
C GLY A 10 -5.90 -18.55 -5.65
N ALA A 11 -5.37 -19.69 -5.20
CA ALA A 11 -6.08 -20.59 -4.28
C ALA A 11 -6.26 -19.95 -2.90
N SER A 12 -5.17 -19.43 -2.33
CA SER A 12 -5.18 -18.87 -0.97
C SER A 12 -6.04 -17.60 -0.85
N SER A 13 -6.16 -16.78 -1.90
CA SER A 13 -7.06 -15.61 -1.90
C SER A 13 -8.53 -16.01 -1.91
N THR A 14 -8.88 -17.15 -2.51
CA THR A 14 -10.25 -17.67 -2.51
C THR A 14 -10.70 -18.06 -1.11
N PHE A 15 -9.83 -18.73 -0.34
CA PHE A 15 -10.11 -19.07 1.06
C PHE A 15 -10.27 -17.84 1.95
N VAL A 16 -9.37 -16.86 1.82
CA VAL A 16 -9.47 -15.61 2.58
C VAL A 16 -10.76 -14.86 2.22
N ALA A 17 -11.09 -14.74 0.93
CA ALA A 17 -12.32 -14.11 0.49
C ALA A 17 -13.58 -14.84 1.00
N GLN A 18 -13.56 -16.17 1.07
CA GLN A 18 -14.65 -16.96 1.63
C GLN A 18 -14.84 -16.67 3.12
N ARG A 19 -13.76 -16.67 3.91
CA ARG A 19 -13.81 -16.34 5.33
C ARG A 19 -14.28 -14.91 5.56
N LEU A 20 -13.85 -13.97 4.71
CA LEU A 20 -14.34 -12.59 4.73
C LEU A 20 -15.86 -12.52 4.57
N ARG A 21 -16.42 -13.24 3.58
CA ARG A 21 -17.87 -13.30 3.38
C ARG A 21 -18.59 -13.88 4.60
N THR A 22 -18.01 -14.89 5.24
CA THR A 22 -18.55 -15.45 6.48
C THR A 22 -18.56 -14.41 7.60
N ALA A 23 -17.46 -13.69 7.82
CA ALA A 23 -17.38 -12.62 8.83
C ALA A 23 -18.39 -11.50 8.57
N ILE A 24 -18.48 -11.03 7.32
CA ILE A 24 -19.44 -9.99 6.93
C ILE A 24 -20.88 -10.44 7.20
N ALA A 25 -21.22 -11.69 6.84
CA ALA A 25 -22.55 -12.24 7.08
C ALA A 25 -22.83 -12.40 8.58
N ALA A 26 -21.84 -12.78 9.39
CA ALA A 26 -21.95 -12.88 10.84
C ALA A 26 -22.22 -11.51 11.49
N ASP A 27 -21.61 -10.45 10.96
CA ASP A 27 -21.80 -9.07 11.41
C ASP A 27 -23.08 -8.41 10.85
N GLY A 28 -23.84 -9.11 9.98
CA GLY A 28 -25.02 -8.56 9.31
C GLY A 28 -24.70 -7.45 8.31
N GLY A 29 -23.45 -7.38 7.83
CA GLY A 29 -22.98 -6.37 6.89
C GLY A 29 -23.45 -6.63 5.45
N SER A 30 -23.49 -5.57 4.64
CA SER A 30 -23.81 -5.62 3.21
C SER A 30 -22.57 -5.57 2.32
N ASP A 31 -21.38 -5.77 2.89
CA ASP A 31 -20.12 -5.72 2.16
C ASP A 31 -19.96 -6.95 1.25
N THR A 32 -19.19 -6.80 0.17
CA THR A 32 -18.93 -7.90 -0.76
C THR A 32 -17.44 -8.22 -0.79
N ALA A 33 -17.11 -9.50 -0.93
CA ALA A 33 -15.73 -9.96 -0.94
C ALA A 33 -15.50 -11.03 -2.00
N ARG A 34 -14.56 -10.78 -2.92
CA ARG A 34 -14.14 -11.74 -3.96
C ARG A 34 -12.64 -11.81 -4.11
N ALA A 35 -12.16 -12.96 -4.55
CA ALA A 35 -10.78 -13.15 -4.95
C ALA A 35 -10.58 -12.71 -6.40
N ALA A 36 -9.39 -12.20 -6.72
CA ALA A 36 -8.98 -11.89 -8.08
C ALA A 36 -7.49 -12.16 -8.28
N SER A 37 -7.08 -12.33 -9.54
CA SER A 37 -5.68 -12.38 -9.96
C SER A 37 -5.15 -10.99 -10.28
N LEU A 38 -3.81 -10.84 -10.25
CA LEU A 38 -3.14 -9.61 -10.68
C LEU A 38 -3.43 -9.27 -12.15
N SER A 39 -3.65 -10.26 -13.01
CA SER A 39 -4.03 -10.03 -14.41
C SER A 39 -5.37 -9.32 -14.56
N SER A 40 -6.28 -9.48 -13.59
CA SER A 40 -7.58 -8.81 -13.55
C SER A 40 -7.55 -7.48 -12.78
N LEU A 41 -6.38 -7.03 -12.32
CA LEU A 41 -6.23 -5.81 -11.53
C LEU A 41 -6.90 -4.59 -12.17
N PRO A 42 -6.70 -4.27 -13.47
CA PRO A 42 -7.29 -3.06 -14.05
C PRO A 42 -8.80 -3.01 -13.92
N ALA A 43 -9.48 -4.12 -14.25
CA ALA A 43 -10.93 -4.25 -14.14
C ALA A 43 -11.41 -4.29 -12.69
N CYS A 44 -10.61 -4.86 -11.78
CA CYS A 44 -10.96 -4.89 -10.36
C CYS A 44 -10.90 -3.51 -9.72
N LEU A 45 -9.95 -2.65 -10.12
CA LEU A 45 -9.84 -1.32 -9.56
C LEU A 45 -11.02 -0.40 -9.92
N ASP A 46 -11.76 -0.69 -10.99
CA ASP A 46 -12.96 0.08 -11.35
C ASP A 46 -14.17 -0.25 -10.48
N ASP A 47 -14.18 -1.42 -9.84
CA ASP A 47 -15.30 -1.94 -9.06
C ASP A 47 -14.89 -2.28 -7.61
N ALA A 48 -13.74 -1.79 -7.15
CA ALA A 48 -13.26 -2.02 -5.79
C ALA A 48 -13.29 -0.75 -4.97
N ASP A 49 -13.67 -0.85 -3.71
CA ASP A 49 -13.39 0.21 -2.72
C ASP A 49 -12.05 -0.09 -2.01
N VAL A 50 -11.78 -1.38 -1.77
CA VAL A 50 -10.59 -1.86 -1.07
C VAL A 50 -9.95 -3.04 -1.79
N LEU A 51 -8.63 -3.01 -1.89
CA LEU A 51 -7.78 -4.09 -2.35
C LEU A 51 -6.93 -4.63 -1.20
N LEU A 52 -7.15 -5.89 -0.84
CA LEU A 52 -6.34 -6.63 0.13
C LEU A 52 -5.29 -7.45 -0.63
N LEU A 53 -4.03 -7.16 -0.39
CA LEU A 53 -2.90 -7.87 -0.97
C LEU A 53 -2.41 -8.94 0.00
N GLY A 54 -2.28 -10.18 -0.47
CA GLY A 54 -1.62 -11.22 0.32
C GLY A 54 -0.16 -10.88 0.62
N PRO A 55 0.42 -11.47 1.68
CA PRO A 55 1.79 -11.18 2.14
C PRO A 55 2.86 -11.39 1.05
N HIS A 56 2.64 -12.36 0.16
CA HIS A 56 3.50 -12.64 -0.99
C HIS A 56 3.59 -11.49 -2.01
N LEU A 57 2.65 -10.54 -1.98
CA LEU A 57 2.62 -9.37 -2.85
C LEU A 57 3.12 -8.10 -2.16
N SER A 58 3.63 -8.20 -0.92
CA SER A 58 4.16 -7.07 -0.15
C SER A 58 5.22 -6.27 -0.92
N GLY A 59 6.13 -6.95 -1.64
CA GLY A 59 7.14 -6.30 -2.48
C GLY A 59 6.58 -5.49 -3.66
N HIS A 60 5.35 -5.79 -4.11
CA HIS A 60 4.66 -5.09 -5.19
C HIS A 60 3.61 -4.09 -4.67
N ALA A 61 3.39 -4.02 -3.36
CA ALA A 61 2.32 -3.24 -2.76
C ALA A 61 2.46 -1.74 -3.04
N ALA A 62 3.67 -1.21 -3.13
CA ALA A 62 3.91 0.19 -3.47
C ALA A 62 3.42 0.54 -4.89
N GLN A 63 3.78 -0.29 -5.87
CA GLN A 63 3.36 -0.10 -7.27
C GLN A 63 1.84 -0.27 -7.41
N LEU A 64 1.29 -1.34 -6.84
CA LEU A 64 -0.16 -1.60 -6.87
C LEU A 64 -0.95 -0.50 -6.13
N GLY A 65 -0.40 0.02 -5.04
CA GLY A 65 -0.95 1.15 -4.29
C GLY A 65 -1.00 2.43 -5.11
N GLN A 66 0.03 2.73 -5.90
CA GLN A 66 0.01 3.87 -6.82
C GLN A 66 -1.05 3.71 -7.90
N ASP A 67 -1.23 2.51 -8.46
CA ASP A 67 -2.23 2.22 -9.49
C ASP A 67 -3.66 2.34 -8.95
N ALA A 68 -3.87 1.83 -7.75
CA ALA A 68 -5.13 1.91 -7.03
C ALA A 68 -5.49 3.34 -6.61
N ALA A 69 -4.51 4.11 -6.13
CA ALA A 69 -4.71 5.50 -5.70
C ALA A 69 -5.20 6.40 -6.84
N ARG A 70 -4.75 6.16 -8.08
CA ARG A 70 -5.24 6.88 -9.26
C ARG A 70 -6.73 6.67 -9.54
N ARG A 71 -7.32 5.59 -9.00
CA ARG A 71 -8.74 5.24 -9.12
C ARG A 71 -9.51 5.40 -7.81
N GLY A 72 -8.88 5.96 -6.77
CA GLY A 72 -9.49 6.17 -5.46
C GLY A 72 -9.63 4.89 -4.61
N VAL A 73 -9.03 3.78 -5.03
CA VAL A 73 -9.10 2.49 -4.33
C VAL A 73 -8.07 2.44 -3.21
N ARG A 74 -8.48 1.95 -2.04
CA ARG A 74 -7.59 1.78 -0.88
C ARG A 74 -6.88 0.44 -0.94
N VAL A 75 -5.59 0.41 -0.59
CA VAL A 75 -4.80 -0.83 -0.60
C VAL A 75 -4.28 -1.12 0.79
N ALA A 76 -4.42 -2.36 1.24
CA ALA A 76 -3.82 -2.85 2.48
C ALA A 76 -3.16 -4.21 2.25
N VAL A 77 -2.02 -4.43 2.92
CA VAL A 77 -1.30 -5.70 2.88
C VAL A 77 -1.75 -6.54 4.08
N LEU A 78 -2.13 -7.77 3.80
CA LEU A 78 -2.48 -8.76 4.82
C LEU A 78 -1.19 -9.30 5.49
N PRO A 79 -1.24 -9.58 6.80
CA PRO A 79 -0.09 -10.13 7.51
C PRO A 79 0.23 -11.56 7.05
N GLU A 80 1.45 -12.02 7.31
CA GLU A 80 1.94 -13.34 6.85
C GLU A 80 1.12 -14.50 7.40
N ASP A 81 0.60 -14.35 8.62
CA ASP A 81 -0.20 -15.35 9.32
C ASP A 81 -1.68 -15.34 8.92
N ILE A 82 -2.12 -14.48 8.00
CA ILE A 82 -3.54 -14.33 7.66
C ILE A 82 -4.20 -15.63 7.16
N PHE A 83 -3.43 -16.53 6.58
CA PHE A 83 -3.96 -17.81 6.10
C PHE A 83 -4.36 -18.74 7.25
N THR A 84 -3.87 -18.49 8.46
CA THR A 84 -4.23 -19.21 9.69
C THR A 84 -5.54 -18.68 10.30
N ASP A 85 -5.95 -17.45 9.98
CA ASP A 85 -7.21 -16.87 10.44
C ASP A 85 -8.38 -17.65 9.86
N ARG A 86 -9.18 -18.29 10.71
CA ARG A 86 -10.29 -19.15 10.31
C ARG A 86 -11.60 -18.39 10.16
N ASP A 87 -11.72 -17.24 10.81
CA ASP A 87 -12.99 -16.55 11.00
C ASP A 87 -13.12 -15.38 10.02
N GLY A 88 -12.00 -14.77 9.61
CA GLY A 88 -11.99 -13.71 8.59
C GLY A 88 -12.27 -12.31 9.14
N HIS A 89 -12.65 -12.17 10.41
CA HIS A 89 -12.85 -10.86 11.04
C HIS A 89 -11.57 -10.02 11.06
N ARG A 90 -10.40 -10.63 11.14
CA ARG A 90 -9.14 -9.89 11.12
C ARG A 90 -8.89 -9.26 9.75
N ALA A 91 -9.14 -10.01 8.68
CA ALA A 91 -9.08 -9.45 7.32
C ALA A 91 -10.15 -8.37 7.09
N LEU A 92 -11.36 -8.53 7.66
CA LEU A 92 -12.43 -7.53 7.57
C LEU A 92 -12.06 -6.23 8.31
N ALA A 93 -11.50 -6.34 9.51
CA ALA A 93 -11.02 -5.20 10.28
C ALA A 93 -9.92 -4.43 9.54
N ILE A 94 -9.00 -5.14 8.87
CA ILE A 94 -7.95 -4.51 8.03
C ILE A 94 -8.58 -3.73 6.87
N ALA A 95 -9.59 -4.31 6.20
CA ALA A 95 -10.29 -3.63 5.11
C ALA A 95 -11.04 -2.38 5.57
N ALA A 96 -11.74 -2.48 6.71
CA ALA A 96 -12.45 -1.35 7.31
C ALA A 96 -11.48 -0.23 7.71
N ALA A 97 -10.35 -0.58 8.34
CA ALA A 97 -9.31 0.37 8.71
C ALA A 97 -8.69 1.08 7.50
N ALA A 98 -8.56 0.40 6.35
CA ALA A 98 -8.06 1.01 5.12
C ALA A 98 -9.02 2.02 4.49
N THR A 99 -10.32 1.89 4.77
CA THR A 99 -11.39 2.76 4.24
C THR A 99 -11.71 3.93 5.17
N ALA A 100 -11.43 3.78 6.47
CA ALA A 100 -11.58 4.86 7.43
C ALA A 100 -10.82 6.10 6.95
N PRO A 101 -11.44 7.30 6.96
CA PRO A 101 -10.73 8.52 6.64
C PRO A 101 -9.58 8.62 7.61
N SER A 102 -8.36 8.56 7.06
CA SER A 102 -7.14 8.74 7.83
C SER A 102 -7.27 10.06 8.57
N THR A 103 -7.60 10.01 9.85
CA THR A 103 -7.47 11.15 10.76
C THR A 103 -6.01 11.25 11.17
N ALA A 104 -5.12 11.15 10.19
CA ALA A 104 -3.74 11.60 10.24
C ALA A 104 -3.62 12.77 9.26
N ALA A 105 -4.42 13.80 9.51
CA ALA A 105 -4.05 15.14 9.09
C ALA A 105 -2.87 15.58 9.98
N ALA A 106 -1.73 15.82 9.32
CA ALA A 106 -0.64 16.68 9.76
C ALA A 106 -0.02 16.39 11.14
N THR A 107 1.07 15.63 11.14
CA THR A 107 2.29 16.13 11.77
C THR A 107 3.46 15.84 10.84
N ALA A 108 3.62 16.70 9.84
CA ALA A 108 4.91 16.84 9.20
C ALA A 108 5.91 17.27 10.30
N PRO A 109 7.11 16.67 10.41
CA PRO A 109 8.17 17.34 11.14
C PRO A 109 8.49 18.62 10.36
N THR A 110 8.07 19.76 10.90
CA THR A 110 8.61 21.07 10.53
C THR A 110 10.10 21.02 10.87
N TYR A 111 10.93 20.62 9.92
CA TYR A 111 12.32 21.04 9.93
C TYR A 111 12.32 22.53 9.60
N ALA A 112 12.29 23.33 10.66
CA ALA A 112 12.58 24.74 10.61
C ALA A 112 13.96 24.95 9.97
N ALA A 113 14.01 25.97 9.12
CA ALA A 113 15.16 26.36 8.31
C ALA A 113 16.44 26.57 9.12
N THR A 114 17.58 26.33 8.48
CA THR A 114 18.71 27.27 8.60
C THR A 114 19.47 27.31 7.29
N THR A 115 19.24 28.36 6.51
CA THR A 115 20.21 28.88 5.55
C THR A 115 21.32 29.57 6.33
N PRO A 116 22.60 29.37 5.98
CA PRO A 116 23.57 30.45 6.11
C PRO A 116 24.04 30.88 4.72
N THR A 117 23.68 32.12 4.40
CA THR A 117 24.21 32.94 3.32
C THR A 117 25.74 32.99 3.37
N ALA A 118 26.34 32.87 2.18
CA ALA A 118 27.77 33.03 1.92
C ALA A 118 28.31 34.41 2.35
N PRO A 119 29.63 34.51 2.56
CA PRO A 119 30.36 35.71 2.16
C PRO A 119 31.34 35.44 1.03
N THR A 120 31.22 36.27 0.00
CA THR A 120 32.13 36.49 -1.12
C THR A 120 33.56 36.86 -0.69
N ALA A 121 34.58 36.22 -1.29
CA ALA A 121 35.79 36.89 -1.84
C ALA A 121 36.75 35.91 -2.55
N VAL A 122 37.04 36.22 -3.81
CA VAL A 122 38.04 35.71 -4.80
C VAL A 122 39.42 36.41 -4.51
N PRO A 123 40.64 36.13 -5.10
CA PRO A 123 41.05 35.29 -6.26
C PRO A 123 42.35 34.41 -6.16
N ARG A 124 42.50 33.55 -7.18
CA ARG A 124 43.70 33.14 -7.97
C ARG A 124 44.98 32.64 -7.26
N GLN A 125 45.45 31.43 -7.64
CA GLN A 125 46.61 31.26 -8.55
C GLN A 125 46.91 29.80 -8.95
N ARG A 126 47.08 29.63 -10.28
CA ARG A 126 47.96 28.77 -11.09
C ARG A 126 48.25 27.30 -10.70
N ALA A 127 47.79 26.42 -11.60
CA ALA A 127 48.57 25.44 -12.37
C ALA A 127 49.95 25.03 -11.84
N GLN A 128 50.12 23.73 -11.59
CA GLN A 128 51.40 23.07 -11.79
C GLN A 128 51.21 21.81 -12.64
N GLU A 129 51.93 21.84 -13.75
CA GLU A 129 52.07 20.84 -14.78
C GLU A 129 52.92 19.65 -14.33
N ARG A 130 52.72 18.54 -15.04
CA ARG A 130 53.70 17.49 -15.36
C ARG A 130 55.17 17.94 -15.27
N THR A 131 56.04 17.10 -14.69
CA THR A 131 57.27 16.55 -15.33
C THR A 131 58.06 15.66 -14.35
N ASP A 132 58.57 14.56 -14.92
CA ASP A 132 59.54 13.55 -14.51
C ASP A 132 60.40 13.73 -13.25
N ARG A 133 60.54 12.62 -12.51
CA ARG A 133 61.87 12.12 -12.13
C ARG A 133 61.88 10.60 -11.99
#